data_AF-A0A521UK83-F1
#
_entry.id   AF-A0A521UK83-F1
#
_cell.length_a   1.000
_cell.length_b   1.000
_cell.length_c   1.000
_cell.angle_alpha   90.00
_cell.angle_beta   90.00
_cell.angle_gamma   90.00
#
_symmetry.space_group_name_H-M   'P 1'
#
loop_
_entity.id
_entity.type
_entity.pdbx_description
1 polymer ?
#
loop_
_entity_poly.entity_id
_entity_poly.type
_entity_poly.pdbx_seq_one_letter_code
_entity_poly.pdbx_strand_id
1 'polypeptide(L)' 'MSAVDNYRESERLLGLVARAPRDGTEAAELIGLAQVHATLALAGATALQSYARVGDDDELDDWKAAAGGES' A
#
# COMPACT_ATOMS: atom_id res chain seq x y z
N MET A 1 -2.79 -5.60 -7.16
CA MET A 1 -1.85 -5.49 -6.03
C MET A 1 -2.64 -4.92 -4.87
N SER A 2 -2.78 -5.67 -3.79
CA SER A 2 -3.64 -5.33 -2.65
C SER A 2 -3.11 -4.14 -1.83
N ALA A 3 -3.89 -3.62 -0.89
CA ALA A 3 -3.40 -2.61 0.06
C ALA A 3 -2.22 -3.15 0.89
N VAL A 4 -2.30 -4.43 1.28
CA VAL A 4 -1.24 -5.15 2.00
C VAL A 4 0.01 -5.33 1.14
N ASP A 5 -0.14 -5.66 -0.15
CA ASP A 5 1.00 -5.80 -1.07
C ASP A 5 1.72 -4.46 -1.27
N ASN A 6 0.97 -3.36 -1.41
CA ASN A 6 1.55 -2.03 -1.49
C ASN A 6 2.32 -1.67 -0.21
N TYR A 7 1.78 -2.00 0.97
CA TYR A 7 2.50 -1.77 2.22
C TYR A 7 3.82 -2.58 2.27
N ARG A 8 3.76 -3.87 1.91
CA ARG A 8 4.95 -4.74 1.87
C ARG A 8 6.00 -4.24 0.89
N GLU A 9 5.57 -3.74 -0.26
CA GLU A 9 6.48 -3.19 -1.27
C GLU A 9 7.13 -1.89 -0.81
N SER A 10 6.39 -1.01 -0.13
CA SER A 10 6.95 0.17 0.53
C SER A 10 8.06 -0.21 1.53
N GLU A 11 7.79 -1.18 2.40
CA GLU A 11 8.78 -1.67 3.38
C GLU A 11 10.01 -2.29 2.70
N ARG A 12 9.81 -3.03 1.62
CA ARG A 12 10.90 -3.61 0.82
C ARG A 12 11.80 -2.52 0.25
N LEU A 13 11.22 -1.46 -0.33
CA LEU A 13 11.94 -0.33 -0.92
C LEU A 13 12.71 0.45 0.14
N LEU A 14 12.12 0.72 1.31
CA LEU A 14 12.84 1.33 2.44
C LEU A 14 13.99 0.45 2.94
N GLY A 15 13.80 -0.87 2.95
CA GLY A 15 14.85 -1.84 3.27
C GLY A 15 16.02 -1.82 2.28
N LEU A 16 15.76 -1.53 0.99
CA LEU A 16 16.81 -1.32 -0.02
C LEU A 16 17.55 0.00 0.21
N VAL A 17 16.84 1.09 0.50
CA VAL A 17 17.42 2.41 0.83
C VAL A 17 18.38 2.29 2.02
N ALA A 18 17.99 1.57 3.07
CA ALA A 18 18.83 1.36 4.26
C ALA A 18 20.16 0.62 3.95
N ARG A 19 20.22 -0.11 2.84
CA ARG A 19 21.38 -0.91 2.40
C ARG A 19 22.15 -0.27 1.25
N ALA A 20 21.60 0.77 0.62
CA ALA A 20 22.19 1.42 -0.53
C ALA A 20 23.39 2.31 -0.13
N PRO A 21 24.40 2.47 -1.01
CA PRO A 21 25.42 3.51 -0.87
C PRO A 21 24.74 4.89 -0.76
N ARG A 22 25.34 5.83 -0.02
CA ARG A 22 24.76 7.16 0.26
C ARG A 22 24.74 8.12 -0.93
N ASP A 23 24.89 7.60 -2.13
CA ASP A 23 24.97 8.37 -3.37
C ASP A 23 23.53 8.75 -3.73
N GLY A 24 23.19 10.02 -3.51
CA GLY A 24 21.83 10.46 -3.14
C GLY A 24 20.73 10.36 -4.19
N THR A 25 21.00 9.94 -5.43
CA THR A 25 19.98 9.89 -6.49
C THR A 25 19.14 8.61 -6.43
N GLU A 26 19.78 7.44 -6.35
CA GLU A 26 19.07 6.15 -6.32
C GLU A 26 18.27 5.98 -5.02
N ALA A 27 18.82 6.43 -3.88
CA ALA A 27 18.10 6.44 -2.62
C ALA A 27 16.85 7.33 -2.65
N ALA A 28 16.92 8.49 -3.32
CA ALA A 28 15.77 9.39 -3.43
C ALA A 28 14.66 8.80 -4.31
N GLU A 29 15.01 8.13 -5.41
CA GLU A 29 14.04 7.43 -6.27
C GLU A 29 13.33 6.30 -5.53
N LEU A 30 14.09 5.48 -4.78
CA LEU A 30 13.52 4.40 -3.97
C LEU A 30 12.62 4.93 -2.84
N ILE A 31 12.99 6.04 -2.18
CA ILE A 31 12.13 6.71 -1.20
C ILE A 31 10.83 7.20 -1.87
N GLY A 32 10.93 7.83 -3.04
CA GLY A 32 9.76 8.30 -3.77
C GLY A 32 8.80 7.16 -4.13
N LEU A 33 9.32 6.04 -4.61
CA LEU A 33 8.52 4.84 -4.89
C LEU A 33 7.91 4.26 -3.61
N ALA A 34 8.66 4.19 -2.51
CA ALA A 34 8.14 3.72 -1.23
C ALA A 34 6.95 4.59 -0.76
N GLN A 35 7.05 5.91 -0.88
CA GLN A 35 5.98 6.84 -0.54
C GLN A 35 4.71 6.64 -1.38
N VAL A 36 4.85 6.39 -2.68
CA VAL A 36 3.72 6.07 -3.56
C VAL A 36 3.01 4.80 -3.07
N HIS A 37 3.76 3.74 -2.82
CA HIS A 37 3.21 2.49 -2.32
C HIS A 37 2.56 2.62 -0.93
N ALA A 38 3.17 3.36 -0.01
CA ALA A 38 2.57 3.66 1.29
C ALA A 38 1.25 4.43 1.16
N THR A 39 1.18 5.38 0.22
CA THR A 39 -0.04 6.15 -0.05
C THR A 39 -1.15 5.27 -0.62
N LEU A 40 -0.82 4.38 -1.57
CA LEU A 40 -1.79 3.42 -2.12
C LEU A 40 -2.28 2.44 -1.06
N ALA A 41 -1.40 1.96 -0.18
CA ALA A 41 -1.78 1.12 0.94
C ALA A 41 -2.74 1.83 1.90
N LEU A 42 -2.43 3.09 2.26
CA LEU A 42 -3.27 3.91 3.12
C LEU A 42 -4.64 4.21 2.49
N ALA A 43 -4.67 4.54 1.20
CA ALA A 43 -5.91 4.77 0.47
C ALA A 43 -6.79 3.51 0.45
N GLY A 44 -6.19 2.34 0.18
CA GLY A 44 -6.91 1.05 0.22
C GLY A 44 -7.45 0.73 1.62
N ALA A 45 -6.66 0.93 2.67
CA ALA A 45 -7.10 0.72 4.05
C ALA A 45 -8.23 1.69 4.45
N THR A 46 -8.13 2.96 4.02
CA THR A 46 -9.14 3.98 4.31
C THR A 46 -10.45 3.68 3.59
N ALA A 47 -10.39 3.20 2.33
CA ALA A 47 -11.55 2.74 1.59
C ALA A 47 -12.26 1.59 2.34
N LEU A 48 -11.52 0.54 2.70
CA LEU A 48 -12.05 -0.60 3.48
C LEU A 48 -12.70 -0.17 4.80
N GLN A 49 -12.05 0.73 5.55
CA GLN A 49 -12.58 1.22 6.82
C GLN A 49 -13.85 2.05 6.65
N SER A 50 -13.95 2.81 5.56
CA SER A 50 -15.12 3.67 5.28
C SER A 50 -16.35 2.83 4.97
N TYR A 51 -16.20 1.75 4.19
CA TYR A 51 -17.32 0.86 3.84
C TYR A 51 -17.75 -0.05 4.99
N ALA A 52 -16.83 -0.53 5.83
CA ALA A 52 -17.17 -1.27 7.05
C ALA A 52 -18.12 -0.49 7.99
N ARG A 53 -18.25 0.83 7.81
CA ARG A 53 -19.18 1.70 8.55
C ARG A 53 -20.50 1.97 7.81
N VAL A 54 -20.59 1.71 6.51
CA VAL A 54 -21.74 2.10 5.66
C VAL A 54 -22.72 0.95 5.42
N GLY A 55 -22.32 -0.31 5.60
CA GLY A 55 -23.26 -1.43 5.74
C GLY A 55 -24.02 -1.80 4.45
N ASP A 56 -23.37 -1.74 3.30
CA ASP A 56 -23.87 -2.32 2.06
C ASP A 56 -22.90 -3.44 1.66
N ASP A 57 -23.29 -4.69 1.92
CA ASP A 57 -22.40 -5.87 1.92
C ASP A 57 -21.93 -6.27 0.51
N ASP A 58 -22.72 -5.97 -0.54
CA ASP A 58 -22.44 -6.44 -1.90
C ASP A 58 -21.30 -5.67 -2.59
N GLU A 59 -21.18 -4.34 -2.40
CA GLU A 59 -20.02 -3.58 -2.90
C GLU A 59 -18.75 -3.81 -2.06
N LEU A 60 -18.91 -4.24 -0.82
CA LEU A 60 -17.83 -4.41 0.15
C LEU A 60 -16.97 -5.64 -0.20
N ASP A 61 -17.56 -6.68 -0.77
CA ASP A 61 -16.86 -7.90 -1.19
C ASP A 61 -16.04 -7.70 -2.46
N ASP A 62 -16.53 -6.93 -3.44
CA ASP A 62 -15.77 -6.55 -4.64
C ASP A 62 -14.53 -5.72 -4.28
N TRP A 63 -14.65 -4.84 -3.29
CA TRP A 63 -13.53 -4.03 -2.80
C TRP A 63 -12.61 -4.78 -1.84
N LYS A 64 -13.11 -5.69 -0.99
CA LYS A 64 -12.25 -6.64 -0.26
C LYS A 64 -11.42 -7.44 -1.26
N ALA A 65 -12.03 -7.98 -2.31
CA ALA A 65 -11.32 -8.72 -3.34
C ALA A 65 -10.25 -7.84 -4.04
N ALA A 66 -10.59 -6.60 -4.41
CA ALA A 66 -9.64 -5.65 -5.00
C ALA A 66 -8.50 -5.25 -4.03
N ALA A 67 -8.80 -5.17 -2.74
CA ALA A 67 -7.86 -4.86 -1.66
C ALA A 67 -7.19 -6.09 -1.04
N GLY A 68 -7.40 -7.30 -1.58
CA GLY A 68 -6.78 -8.56 -1.16
C GLY A 68 -7.30 -9.16 0.14
N GLY A 69 -8.45 -8.74 0.64
CA GLY A 69 -9.19 -9.41 1.72
C GLY A 69 -9.93 -10.63 1.17
N GLU A 70 -9.84 -11.76 1.88
CA GLU A 70 -10.66 -12.94 1.57
C GLU A 70 -12.14 -12.60 1.77
N SER A 71 -12.97 -13.04 0.82
CA SER A 71 -14.44 -12.97 0.81
C SER A 71 -15.04 -13.84 1.92
#